data_AF-A0A924W3C1-F1
#
_entry.id   AF-A0A924W3C1-F1
#
_cell.length_a   1.000
_cell.length_b   1.000
_cell.length_c   1.000
_cell.angle_alpha   90.00
_cell.angle_beta   90.00
_cell.angle_gamma   90.00
#
_symmetry.space_group_name_H-M   'P 1'
#
loop_
_entity.id
_entity.type
_entity.pdbx_description
1 polymer ?
#
loop_
_entity_poly.entity_id
_entity_poly.type
_entity_poly.pdbx_seq_one_letter_code
_entity_poly.pdbx_strand_id
1 'polypeptide(L)'
;MDTLPNYGLANTVTGFATLFSGVLPLAICYLAQRHPPRWMLVYWLIVVTGVFTITLHGFGETNPVLGERWVWAFLDTGSNIVVAWGIARAVLADFYSERTQSWARPLSTALMLIGVIWHFQDRLTAGGYLVGFSGWGGFNPGEVWLIGFSLANTVLFYLKRKSISADAMPLLLLVTAIFLAGLTLATAGNDTILFPFLSLHALWHVVGAFGFVALWAFNDQRFRR
;
A
#
# COMPACT_ATOMS: atom_id res chain seq x y z
N MET A 1 16.26 26.08 6.37
CA MET A 1 15.68 24.80 5.93
C MET A 1 16.70 24.22 4.98
N ASP A 2 17.27 23.06 5.31
CA ASP A 2 18.16 22.37 4.38
C ASP A 2 17.37 22.00 3.11
N THR A 3 18.00 22.15 1.95
CA THR A 3 17.36 21.85 0.67
C THR A 3 17.06 20.36 0.58
N LEU A 4 15.80 20.00 0.33
CA LEU A 4 15.42 18.62 0.01
C LEU A 4 16.29 18.10 -1.14
N PRO A 5 16.87 16.90 -1.03
CA PRO A 5 17.59 16.29 -2.14
C PRO A 5 16.63 16.04 -3.31
N ASN A 6 17.14 16.03 -4.54
CA ASN A 6 16.33 15.87 -5.75
C ASN A 6 15.44 14.61 -5.70
N TYR A 7 15.94 13.51 -5.13
CA TYR A 7 15.14 12.29 -4.96
C TYR A 7 14.01 12.48 -3.93
N GLY A 8 14.23 13.24 -2.86
CA GLY A 8 13.22 13.54 -1.84
C GLY A 8 12.08 14.38 -2.41
N LEU A 9 12.40 15.36 -3.27
CA LEU A 9 11.39 16.10 -4.02
C LEU A 9 10.58 15.18 -4.95
N ALA A 10 11.24 14.31 -5.70
CA ALA A 10 10.56 13.35 -6.57
C ALA A 10 9.63 12.41 -5.79
N ASN A 11 10.08 11.87 -4.66
CA ASN A 11 9.29 11.01 -3.78
C ASN A 11 8.10 11.78 -3.18
N THR A 12 8.29 13.04 -2.79
CA THR A 12 7.20 13.89 -2.28
C THR A 12 6.12 14.13 -3.33
N VAL A 13 6.52 14.56 -4.54
CA VAL A 13 5.58 14.85 -5.62
C VAL A 13 4.83 13.60 -6.05
N THR A 14 5.53 12.47 -6.16
CA THR A 14 4.90 11.19 -6.52
C THR A 14 4.07 10.59 -5.38
N GLY A 15 4.35 10.92 -4.12
CA GLY A 15 3.50 10.61 -2.96
C GLY A 15 2.08 11.19 -3.07
N PHE A 16 1.90 12.33 -3.75
CA PHE A 16 0.57 12.84 -4.08
C PHE A 16 -0.23 11.88 -4.96
N ALA A 17 0.41 11.09 -5.83
CA ALA A 17 -0.29 10.07 -6.61
C ALA A 17 -0.95 9.04 -5.68
N THR A 18 -0.27 8.59 -4.62
CA THR A 18 -0.83 7.70 -3.61
C THR A 18 -2.04 8.34 -2.93
N LEU A 19 -1.91 9.60 -2.47
CA LEU A 19 -3.03 10.33 -1.85
C LEU A 19 -4.24 10.43 -2.79
N PHE A 20 -4.04 10.87 -4.04
CA PHE A 20 -5.12 11.02 -5.01
C PHE A 20 -5.71 9.68 -5.45
N SER A 21 -4.95 8.59 -5.39
CA SER A 21 -5.47 7.24 -5.64
C SER A 21 -6.47 6.76 -4.57
N GLY A 22 -6.54 7.40 -3.41
CA GLY A 22 -7.62 7.22 -2.43
C GLY A 22 -8.74 8.28 -2.57
N VAL A 23 -8.35 9.55 -2.74
CA VAL A 23 -9.31 10.68 -2.83
C VAL A 23 -10.24 10.54 -4.04
N LEU A 24 -9.69 10.22 -5.21
CA LEU A 24 -10.50 10.13 -6.44
C LEU A 24 -11.53 8.99 -6.38
N PRO A 25 -11.18 7.74 -5.98
CA PRO A 25 -12.16 6.70 -5.71
C PRO A 25 -13.27 7.12 -4.75
N LEU A 26 -12.93 7.80 -3.65
CA LEU A 26 -13.93 8.28 -2.69
C LEU A 26 -14.86 9.33 -3.30
N ALA A 27 -14.29 10.31 -4.01
CA ALA A 27 -15.05 11.36 -4.68
C ALA A 27 -15.97 10.78 -5.75
N ILE A 28 -15.47 9.88 -6.60
CA ILE A 28 -16.28 9.21 -7.63
C ILE A 28 -17.38 8.35 -6.98
N CYS A 29 -17.08 7.59 -5.92
CA CYS A 29 -18.09 6.82 -5.20
C CYS A 29 -19.16 7.73 -4.56
N TYR A 30 -18.80 8.93 -4.13
CA TYR A 30 -19.75 9.88 -3.57
C TYR A 30 -20.63 10.52 -4.64
N LEU A 31 -20.07 10.84 -5.81
CA LEU A 31 -20.75 11.56 -6.90
C LEU A 31 -21.54 10.64 -7.84
N ALA A 32 -21.12 9.39 -8.04
CA ALA A 32 -21.76 8.44 -8.93
C ALA A 32 -22.52 7.37 -8.14
N GLN A 33 -21.83 6.33 -7.68
CA GLN A 33 -22.43 5.24 -6.90
C GLN A 33 -21.47 4.79 -5.82
N ARG A 34 -21.98 4.68 -4.58
CA ARG A 34 -21.17 4.24 -3.45
C ARG A 34 -20.88 2.75 -3.54
N HIS A 35 -19.61 2.40 -3.42
CA HIS A 35 -19.20 1.03 -3.15
C HIS A 35 -19.62 0.62 -1.72
N PRO A 36 -19.67 -0.70 -1.42
CA PRO A 36 -20.00 -1.15 -0.08
C PRO A 36 -19.07 -0.56 1.00
N PRO A 37 -19.55 -0.32 2.23
CA PRO A 37 -18.80 0.41 3.27
C PRO A 37 -17.40 -0.13 3.57
N ARG A 38 -17.22 -1.46 3.47
CA ARG A 38 -15.91 -2.13 3.63
C ARG A 38 -14.85 -1.67 2.62
N TRP A 39 -15.25 -1.37 1.38
CA TRP A 39 -14.35 -0.86 0.35
C TRP A 39 -14.16 0.66 0.45
N MET A 40 -15.20 1.38 0.88
CA MET A 40 -15.07 2.79 1.23
C MET A 40 -14.02 3.00 2.33
N LEU A 41 -13.97 2.10 3.33
CA LEU A 41 -12.92 2.10 4.34
C LEU A 41 -11.53 1.91 3.73
N VAL A 42 -11.35 0.97 2.79
CA VAL A 42 -10.05 0.76 2.11
C VAL A 42 -9.59 2.04 1.40
N TYR A 43 -10.47 2.73 0.68
CA TYR A 43 -10.11 3.98 0.02
C TYR A 43 -9.74 5.08 1.00
N TRP A 44 -10.43 5.17 2.14
CA TRP A 44 -10.05 6.07 3.23
C TRP A 44 -8.68 5.74 3.84
N LEU A 45 -8.37 4.46 4.04
CA LEU A 45 -7.07 4.04 4.53
C LEU A 45 -5.95 4.43 3.55
N ILE A 46 -6.19 4.34 2.23
CA ILE A 46 -5.25 4.80 1.20
C ILE A 46 -5.02 6.31 1.29
N VAL A 47 -6.07 7.11 1.55
CA VAL A 47 -5.92 8.56 1.79
C VAL A 47 -5.03 8.83 2.99
N VAL A 48 -5.27 8.15 4.11
CA VAL A 48 -4.46 8.29 5.33
C VAL A 48 -3.00 7.92 5.06
N THR A 49 -2.76 6.81 4.35
CA THR A 49 -1.42 6.41 3.92
C THR A 49 -0.76 7.49 3.05
N GLY A 50 -1.45 8.02 2.05
CA GLY A 50 -0.91 9.07 1.18
C GLY A 50 -0.50 10.33 1.96
N VAL A 51 -1.25 10.71 3.01
CA VAL A 51 -0.86 11.81 3.91
C VAL A 51 0.47 11.48 4.61
N PHE A 52 0.63 10.28 5.15
CA PHE A 52 1.87 9.88 5.81
C PHE A 52 3.05 9.78 4.84
N THR A 53 2.83 9.25 3.62
CA THR A 53 3.85 9.18 2.56
C THR A 53 4.36 10.58 2.20
N ILE A 54 3.47 11.52 1.90
CA ILE A 54 3.85 12.91 1.56
C ILE A 54 4.55 13.57 2.74
N THR A 55 4.09 13.31 3.96
CA THR A 55 4.70 13.92 5.16
C THR A 55 6.11 13.38 5.39
N LEU A 56 6.33 12.07 5.27
CA LEU A 56 7.64 11.45 5.38
C LEU A 56 8.61 12.03 4.36
N HIS A 57 8.26 12.01 3.07
CA HIS A 57 9.19 12.41 2.02
C HIS A 57 9.35 13.92 1.88
N GLY A 58 8.29 14.70 2.17
CA GLY A 58 8.30 16.16 2.02
C GLY A 58 8.81 16.91 3.24
N PHE A 59 8.63 16.36 4.45
CA PHE A 59 9.03 17.02 5.69
C PHE A 59 9.90 16.10 6.56
N GLY A 60 9.56 14.82 6.71
CA GLY A 60 10.25 13.89 7.59
C GLY A 60 11.69 13.54 7.16
N GLU A 61 12.06 13.74 5.89
CA GLU A 61 13.42 13.49 5.41
C GLU A 61 14.44 14.55 5.87
N THR A 62 14.00 15.78 6.18
CA THR A 62 14.89 16.94 6.42
C THR A 62 14.47 17.83 7.59
N ASN A 63 13.25 17.71 8.11
CA ASN A 63 12.69 18.66 9.06
C ASN A 63 12.32 18.01 10.41
N PRO A 64 13.03 18.33 11.52
CA PRO A 64 12.73 17.80 12.85
C PRO A 64 11.49 18.45 13.51
N VAL A 65 10.91 19.50 12.92
CA VAL A 65 9.83 20.29 13.54
C VAL A 65 8.52 19.50 13.68
N LEU A 66 8.26 18.53 12.80
CA LEU A 66 7.07 17.68 12.85
C LEU A 66 7.36 16.30 13.47
N GLY A 67 8.39 16.18 14.30
CA GLY A 67 8.77 14.92 14.94
C GLY A 67 9.88 14.18 14.18
N GLU A 68 10.36 13.09 14.79
CA GLU A 68 11.52 12.36 14.29
C GLU A 68 11.18 11.55 13.03
N ARG A 69 12.13 11.46 12.08
CA ARG A 69 11.97 10.74 10.81
C ARG A 69 11.44 9.32 10.98
N TRP A 70 11.89 8.61 12.01
CA TRP A 70 11.46 7.24 12.26
C TRP A 70 9.96 7.13 12.55
N VAL A 71 9.34 8.16 13.15
CA VAL A 71 7.89 8.21 13.41
C VAL A 71 7.13 8.26 12.09
N TRP A 72 7.56 9.13 11.17
CA TRP A 72 6.93 9.23 9.85
C TRP A 72 7.15 7.98 9.01
N ALA A 73 8.33 7.37 9.08
CA ALA A 73 8.60 6.08 8.44
C ALA A 73 7.77 4.94 9.05
N PHE A 74 7.51 4.99 10.37
CA PHE A 74 6.58 4.08 11.03
C PHE A 74 5.16 4.26 10.52
N LEU A 75 4.66 5.49 10.47
CA LEU A 75 3.29 5.80 10.03
C LEU A 75 3.07 5.48 8.55
N ASP A 76 4.05 5.77 7.69
CA ASP A 76 3.96 5.50 6.26
C ASP A 76 3.83 3.99 5.95
N THR A 77 4.85 3.18 6.26
CA THR A 77 4.78 1.74 6.01
C THR A 77 3.74 1.06 6.92
N GLY A 78 3.59 1.50 8.17
CA GLY A 78 2.61 0.96 9.11
C GLY A 78 1.17 1.16 8.63
N SER A 79 0.84 2.31 8.06
CA SER A 79 -0.47 2.53 7.46
C SER A 79 -0.71 1.67 6.22
N ASN A 80 0.32 1.37 5.41
CA ASN A 80 0.21 0.42 4.32
C ASN A 80 -0.14 -1.00 4.82
N ILE A 81 0.41 -1.44 5.97
CA ILE A 81 0.02 -2.71 6.61
C ILE A 81 -1.47 -2.68 6.99
N VAL A 82 -1.98 -1.53 7.47
CA VAL A 82 -3.40 -1.34 7.76
C VAL A 82 -4.26 -1.34 6.49
N VAL A 83 -3.79 -0.77 5.37
CA VAL A 83 -4.47 -0.87 4.07
C VAL A 83 -4.58 -2.33 3.63
N ALA A 84 -3.49 -3.11 3.71
CA ALA A 84 -3.50 -4.53 3.38
C ALA A 84 -4.51 -5.30 4.27
N TRP A 85 -4.58 -4.99 5.57
CA TRP A 85 -5.61 -5.54 6.45
C TRP A 85 -7.03 -5.14 6.01
N GLY A 86 -7.25 -3.89 5.63
CA GLY A 86 -8.54 -3.41 5.13
C GLY A 86 -9.00 -4.19 3.90
N ILE A 87 -8.08 -4.46 2.97
CA ILE A 87 -8.32 -5.29 1.79
C ILE A 87 -8.68 -6.72 2.21
N ALA A 88 -7.90 -7.34 3.11
CA ALA A 88 -8.18 -8.70 3.61
C ALA A 88 -9.61 -8.80 4.16
N ARG A 89 -10.00 -7.83 5.00
CA ARG A 89 -11.33 -7.73 5.61
C ARG A 89 -12.43 -7.58 4.55
N ALA A 90 -12.21 -6.76 3.54
CA ALA A 90 -13.17 -6.53 2.47
C ALA A 90 -13.37 -7.79 1.60
N VAL A 91 -12.28 -8.45 1.21
CA VAL A 91 -12.28 -9.70 0.44
C VAL A 91 -12.96 -10.84 1.20
N LEU A 92 -12.64 -11.01 2.49
CA LEU A 92 -13.29 -12.00 3.36
C LEU A 92 -14.80 -11.78 3.44
N ALA A 93 -15.25 -10.52 3.53
CA ALA A 93 -16.67 -10.20 3.56
C ALA A 93 -17.38 -10.45 2.21
N ASP A 94 -16.68 -10.30 1.09
CA ASP A 94 -17.26 -10.45 -0.25
C ASP A 94 -17.41 -11.90 -0.70
N PHE A 95 -16.42 -12.74 -0.43
CA PHE A 95 -16.28 -14.01 -1.13
C PHE A 95 -16.28 -15.25 -0.23
N TYR A 96 -16.23 -15.07 1.08
CA TYR A 96 -16.11 -16.17 2.03
C TYR A 96 -17.35 -16.31 2.88
N SER A 97 -17.65 -17.54 3.31
CA SER A 97 -18.81 -17.84 4.16
C SER A 97 -18.59 -17.32 5.58
N GLU A 98 -19.67 -17.12 6.33
CA GLU A 98 -19.62 -16.69 7.73
C GLU A 98 -18.74 -17.59 8.60
N ARG A 99 -18.76 -18.91 8.35
CA ARG A 99 -17.90 -19.89 9.03
C ARG A 99 -16.41 -19.62 8.78
N THR A 100 -16.02 -19.20 7.58
CA THR A 100 -14.62 -18.82 7.32
C THR A 100 -14.32 -17.46 7.92
N GLN A 101 -15.26 -16.52 7.79
CA GLN A 101 -15.09 -15.17 8.33
C GLN A 101 -14.91 -15.16 9.85
N SER A 102 -15.57 -16.05 10.60
CA SER A 102 -15.55 -16.06 12.06
C SER A 102 -14.15 -16.24 12.66
N TRP A 103 -13.27 -17.00 12.01
CA TRP A 103 -11.88 -17.17 12.43
C TRP A 103 -10.89 -16.33 11.60
N ALA A 104 -11.14 -16.16 10.29
CA ALA A 104 -10.20 -15.47 9.41
C ALA A 104 -10.14 -13.96 9.70
N ARG A 105 -11.26 -13.35 10.11
CA ARG A 105 -11.34 -11.95 10.49
C ARG A 105 -10.47 -11.62 11.72
N PRO A 106 -10.66 -12.27 12.89
CA PRO A 106 -9.80 -12.00 14.04
C PRO A 106 -8.33 -12.35 13.75
N LEU A 107 -8.07 -13.43 13.00
CA LEU A 107 -6.71 -13.78 12.57
C LEU A 107 -6.08 -12.65 11.74
N SER A 108 -6.78 -12.12 10.73
CA SER A 108 -6.26 -11.02 9.90
C SER A 108 -5.95 -9.77 10.73
N THR A 109 -6.77 -9.46 11.74
CA THR A 109 -6.52 -8.34 12.66
C THR A 109 -5.32 -8.62 13.56
N ALA A 110 -5.18 -9.84 14.09
CA ALA A 110 -4.02 -10.22 14.88
C ALA A 110 -2.72 -10.10 14.06
N LEU A 111 -2.72 -10.59 12.81
CA LEU A 111 -1.58 -10.46 11.90
C LEU A 111 -1.26 -9.00 11.56
N MET A 112 -2.28 -8.14 11.42
CA MET A 112 -2.06 -6.70 11.25
C MET A 112 -1.36 -6.10 12.47
N LEU A 113 -1.84 -6.39 13.68
CA LEU A 113 -1.26 -5.87 14.91
C LEU A 113 0.18 -6.35 15.11
N ILE A 114 0.45 -7.64 14.86
CA ILE A 114 1.80 -8.20 14.90
C ILE A 114 2.72 -7.45 13.92
N GLY A 115 2.27 -7.24 12.69
CA GLY A 115 3.02 -6.50 11.68
C GLY A 115 3.34 -5.07 12.07
N VAL A 116 2.34 -4.33 12.57
CA VAL A 116 2.51 -2.94 13.01
C VAL A 116 3.44 -2.85 14.21
N ILE A 117 3.29 -3.73 15.21
CA ILE A 117 4.17 -3.76 16.39
C ILE A 117 5.60 -4.10 15.98
N TRP A 118 5.79 -5.08 15.09
CA TRP A 118 7.11 -5.44 14.60
C TRP A 118 7.76 -4.29 13.83
N HIS A 119 7.01 -3.63 12.93
CA HIS A 119 7.49 -2.44 12.22
C HIS A 119 7.84 -1.30 13.16
N PHE A 120 7.05 -1.07 14.20
CA PHE A 120 7.35 -0.08 15.23
C PHE A 120 8.71 -0.35 15.91
N GLN A 121 8.94 -1.58 16.34
CA GLN A 121 10.20 -1.98 16.98
C GLN A 121 11.39 -1.85 16.03
N ASP A 122 11.21 -2.22 14.76
CA ASP A 122 12.21 -2.06 13.70
C ASP A 122 12.61 -0.59 13.51
N ARG A 123 11.63 0.32 13.39
CA ARG A 123 11.90 1.75 13.23
C ARG A 123 12.53 2.38 14.48
N LEU A 124 12.10 1.96 15.67
CA LEU A 124 12.63 2.45 16.95
C LEU A 124 14.10 2.09 17.14
N THR A 125 14.50 0.90 16.70
CA THR A 125 15.86 0.38 16.89
C THR A 125 16.81 0.66 15.72
N ALA A 126 16.33 1.40 14.70
CA ALA A 126 17.04 1.62 13.44
C ALA A 126 17.51 0.30 12.79
N GLY A 127 16.62 -0.69 12.75
CA GLY A 127 16.88 -2.01 12.19
C GLY A 127 17.37 -1.96 10.73
N GLY A 128 18.22 -2.90 10.37
CA GLY A 128 18.71 -3.07 9.00
C GLY A 128 17.78 -3.93 8.14
N TYR A 129 18.12 -4.06 6.86
CA TYR A 129 17.38 -4.93 5.94
C TYR A 129 17.34 -6.38 6.44
N LEU A 130 16.12 -6.92 6.56
CA LEU A 130 15.89 -8.35 6.81
C LEU A 130 16.19 -9.16 5.54
N VAL A 131 15.84 -8.59 4.39
CA VAL A 131 16.18 -9.12 3.07
C VAL A 131 16.98 -8.05 2.33
N GLY A 132 18.30 -8.21 2.26
CA GLY A 132 19.19 -7.26 1.60
C GLY A 132 19.62 -7.70 0.20
N PHE A 133 19.75 -6.74 -0.71
CA PHE A 133 20.29 -6.92 -2.07
C PHE A 133 21.65 -6.22 -2.22
N SER A 134 22.50 -6.31 -1.20
CA SER A 134 23.81 -5.65 -1.15
C SER A 134 23.68 -4.13 -1.37
N GLY A 135 24.43 -3.54 -2.30
CA GLY A 135 24.39 -2.10 -2.59
C GLY A 135 23.16 -1.62 -3.37
N TRP A 136 22.19 -2.50 -3.68
CA TRP A 136 20.99 -2.14 -4.43
C TRP A 136 19.86 -1.57 -3.56
N GLY A 137 19.70 -2.10 -2.35
CA GLY A 137 18.54 -1.87 -1.50
C GLY A 137 18.12 -3.13 -0.76
N GLY A 138 16.89 -3.17 -0.27
CA GLY A 138 16.37 -4.30 0.47
C GLY A 138 15.02 -4.03 1.11
N PHE A 139 14.55 -5.00 1.89
CA PHE A 139 13.34 -4.90 2.68
C PHE A 139 13.66 -5.07 4.15
N ASN A 140 13.24 -4.10 4.93
CA ASN A 140 13.24 -4.15 6.38
C ASN A 140 12.09 -5.06 6.86
N PRO A 141 12.13 -5.53 8.13
CA PRO A 141 11.11 -6.39 8.69
C PRO A 141 9.65 -5.97 8.43
N GLY A 142 9.31 -4.69 8.61
CA GLY A 142 7.96 -4.19 8.34
C GLY A 142 7.55 -4.24 6.88
N GLU A 143 8.49 -4.00 5.96
CA GLU A 143 8.28 -4.09 4.52
C GLU A 143 8.09 -5.55 4.08
N VAL A 144 8.91 -6.47 4.61
CA VAL A 144 8.74 -7.92 4.39
C VAL A 144 7.36 -8.39 4.85
N TRP A 145 6.90 -7.92 6.03
CA TRP A 145 5.57 -8.25 6.52
C TRP A 145 4.47 -7.69 5.62
N LEU A 146 4.57 -6.42 5.21
CA LEU A 146 3.64 -5.79 4.28
C LEU A 146 3.53 -6.57 2.96
N ILE A 147 4.67 -6.97 2.38
CA ILE A 147 4.73 -7.74 1.14
C ILE A 147 4.06 -9.10 1.34
N GLY A 148 4.41 -9.82 2.40
CA GLY A 148 3.79 -11.11 2.74
C GLY A 148 2.28 -11.00 2.92
N PHE A 149 1.80 -9.96 3.60
CA PHE A 149 0.38 -9.73 3.81
C PHE A 149 -0.35 -9.37 2.51
N SER A 150 0.29 -8.58 1.64
CA SER A 150 -0.24 -8.23 0.32
C SER A 150 -0.30 -9.44 -0.63
N LEU A 151 0.68 -10.33 -0.58
CA LEU A 151 0.65 -11.62 -1.26
C LEU A 151 -0.49 -12.50 -0.75
N ALA A 152 -0.70 -12.56 0.57
CA ALA A 152 -1.81 -13.30 1.15
C ALA A 152 -3.17 -12.76 0.66
N ASN A 153 -3.34 -11.43 0.56
CA ASN A 153 -4.54 -10.82 -0.02
C ASN A 153 -4.76 -11.22 -1.48
N THR A 154 -3.69 -11.23 -2.28
CA THR A 154 -3.73 -11.68 -3.67
C THR A 154 -4.21 -13.14 -3.73
N VAL A 155 -3.66 -14.01 -2.89
CA VAL A 155 -4.10 -15.41 -2.78
C VAL A 155 -5.58 -15.52 -2.38
N LEU A 156 -6.05 -14.71 -1.42
CA LEU A 156 -7.47 -14.70 -1.02
C LEU A 156 -8.41 -14.41 -2.21
N PHE A 157 -8.05 -13.46 -3.07
CA PHE A 157 -8.81 -13.21 -4.30
C PHE A 157 -8.83 -14.42 -5.23
N TYR A 158 -7.66 -15.01 -5.52
CA TYR A 158 -7.56 -16.11 -6.49
C TYR A 158 -8.16 -17.43 -5.98
N LEU A 159 -8.16 -17.68 -4.67
CA LEU A 159 -8.90 -18.80 -4.07
C LEU A 159 -10.41 -18.71 -4.35
N LYS A 160 -10.92 -17.51 -4.60
CA LYS A 160 -12.32 -17.22 -4.92
C LYS A 160 -12.52 -16.75 -6.36
N ARG A 161 -11.58 -17.05 -7.26
CA ARG A 161 -11.66 -16.68 -8.68
C ARG A 161 -12.97 -17.07 -9.37
N LYS A 162 -13.59 -18.19 -8.98
CA LYS A 162 -14.86 -18.68 -9.56
C LYS A 162 -16.07 -17.82 -9.17
N SER A 163 -15.95 -17.02 -8.11
CA SER A 163 -16.97 -16.09 -7.62
C SER A 163 -16.80 -14.68 -8.18
N ILE A 164 -15.74 -14.44 -8.95
CA ILE A 164 -15.45 -13.16 -9.60
C ILE A 164 -16.01 -13.22 -11.02
N SER A 165 -16.74 -12.20 -11.45
CA SER A 165 -17.28 -12.12 -12.82
C SER A 165 -16.16 -12.14 -13.85
N ALA A 166 -16.44 -12.73 -15.02
CA ALA A 166 -15.46 -12.84 -16.10
C ALA A 166 -14.92 -11.47 -16.51
N ASP A 167 -15.78 -10.44 -16.56
CA ASP A 167 -15.41 -9.09 -16.95
C ASP A 167 -14.55 -8.35 -15.90
N ALA A 168 -14.63 -8.73 -14.63
CA ALA A 168 -13.79 -8.16 -13.57
C ALA A 168 -12.43 -8.87 -13.44
N MET A 169 -12.29 -10.08 -13.98
CA MET A 169 -11.04 -10.85 -13.87
C MET A 169 -9.83 -10.18 -14.53
N PRO A 170 -9.92 -9.57 -15.73
CA PRO A 170 -8.82 -8.80 -16.31
C PRO A 170 -8.31 -7.69 -15.40
N LEU A 171 -9.20 -7.03 -14.65
CA LEU A 171 -8.82 -5.97 -13.71
C LEU A 171 -8.08 -6.53 -12.49
N LEU A 172 -8.47 -7.70 -11.96
CA LEU A 172 -7.71 -8.37 -10.90
C LEU A 172 -6.32 -8.81 -11.37
N LEU A 173 -6.21 -9.31 -12.61
CA LEU A 173 -4.93 -9.65 -13.22
C LEU A 173 -4.06 -8.40 -13.39
N LEU A 174 -4.65 -7.27 -13.81
CA LEU A 174 -3.95 -5.99 -13.90
C LEU A 174 -3.46 -5.52 -12.53
N VAL A 175 -4.29 -5.57 -11.49
CA VAL A 175 -3.88 -5.27 -10.10
C VAL A 175 -2.70 -6.14 -9.68
N THR A 176 -2.75 -7.44 -10.00
CA THR A 176 -1.68 -8.39 -9.68
C THR A 176 -0.38 -8.05 -10.42
N ALA A 177 -0.47 -7.74 -11.72
CA ALA A 177 0.67 -7.38 -12.54
C ALA A 177 1.33 -6.08 -12.04
N ILE A 178 0.53 -5.07 -11.71
CA ILE A 178 1.00 -3.81 -11.14
C ILE A 178 1.65 -4.04 -9.77
N PHE A 179 1.07 -4.88 -8.92
CA PHE A 179 1.66 -5.24 -7.62
C PHE A 179 3.03 -5.91 -7.80
N LEU A 180 3.18 -6.85 -8.73
CA LEU A 180 4.47 -7.51 -8.99
C LEU A 180 5.51 -6.55 -9.57
N ALA A 181 5.09 -5.63 -10.44
CA ALA A 181 5.97 -4.57 -10.94
C ALA A 181 6.41 -3.64 -9.80
N GLY A 182 5.47 -3.23 -8.93
CA GLY A 182 5.77 -2.46 -7.73
C GLY A 182 6.71 -3.18 -6.78
N LEU A 183 6.50 -4.47 -6.52
CA LEU A 183 7.38 -5.28 -5.68
C LEU A 183 8.82 -5.31 -6.23
N THR A 184 8.97 -5.37 -7.56
CA THR A 184 10.27 -5.32 -8.21
C THR A 184 10.95 -3.97 -7.99
N LEU A 185 10.22 -2.86 -8.18
CA LEU A 185 10.73 -1.50 -7.93
C LEU A 185 11.11 -1.28 -6.46
N ALA A 186 10.32 -1.84 -5.54
CA ALA A 186 10.54 -1.71 -4.09
C ALA A 186 11.81 -2.40 -3.59
N THR A 187 12.46 -3.25 -4.40
CA THR A 187 13.75 -3.85 -4.04
C THR A 187 14.89 -2.82 -3.97
N ALA A 188 14.73 -1.70 -4.67
CA ALA A 188 15.74 -0.66 -4.78
C ALA A 188 15.68 0.30 -3.58
N GLY A 189 16.84 0.81 -3.17
CA GLY A 189 16.96 1.87 -2.18
C GLY A 189 16.25 3.16 -2.60
N ASN A 190 15.91 4.00 -1.61
CA ASN A 190 15.16 5.24 -1.82
C ASN A 190 15.89 6.27 -2.71
N ASP A 191 17.22 6.17 -2.79
CA ASP A 191 18.12 7.02 -3.55
C ASP A 191 18.55 6.40 -4.89
N THR A 192 18.07 5.20 -5.23
CA THR A 192 18.43 4.50 -6.47
C THR A 192 17.80 5.15 -7.69
N ILE A 193 18.64 5.70 -8.55
CA ILE A 193 18.27 6.33 -9.82
C ILE A 193 18.94 5.56 -10.97
N LEU A 194 18.13 4.93 -11.84
CA LEU A 194 18.59 4.23 -13.04
C LEU A 194 18.46 5.11 -14.27
N PHE A 195 19.49 5.21 -15.09
CA PHE A 195 19.55 6.27 -16.10
C PHE A 195 19.42 7.65 -15.40
N PRO A 196 19.80 8.79 -15.98
CA PRO A 196 19.82 10.05 -15.21
C PRO A 196 18.43 10.59 -14.80
N PHE A 197 17.35 9.81 -14.94
CA PHE A 197 15.97 10.26 -14.77
C PHE A 197 15.00 9.23 -14.13
N LEU A 198 15.36 7.94 -13.99
CA LEU A 198 14.44 6.94 -13.44
C LEU A 198 14.67 6.75 -11.93
N SER A 199 14.05 7.60 -11.12
CA SER A 199 13.97 7.38 -9.67
C SER A 199 13.05 6.19 -9.38
N LEU A 200 13.62 5.06 -8.93
CA LEU A 200 12.87 3.82 -8.78
C LEU A 200 11.83 3.90 -7.65
N HIS A 201 12.17 4.55 -6.54
CA HIS A 201 11.25 4.74 -5.42
C HIS A 201 10.09 5.70 -5.78
N ALA A 202 10.39 6.80 -6.49
CA ALA A 202 9.35 7.69 -6.97
C ALA A 202 8.42 6.98 -7.98
N LEU A 203 8.99 6.17 -8.87
CA LEU A 203 8.21 5.35 -9.80
C LEU A 203 7.35 4.32 -9.06
N TRP A 204 7.86 3.75 -7.96
CA TRP A 204 7.11 2.84 -7.11
C TRP A 204 5.83 3.49 -6.57
N HIS A 205 5.87 4.73 -6.08
CA HIS A 205 4.66 5.44 -5.64
C HIS A 205 3.63 5.57 -6.77
N VAL A 206 4.06 5.91 -7.98
CA VAL A 206 3.18 6.03 -9.16
C VAL A 206 2.56 4.67 -9.52
N VAL A 207 3.38 3.62 -9.59
CA VAL A 207 2.91 2.26 -9.88
C VAL A 207 1.93 1.78 -8.79
N GLY A 208 2.23 2.02 -7.51
CA GLY A 208 1.33 1.72 -6.40
C GLY A 208 0.00 2.46 -6.51
N ALA A 209 0.01 3.75 -6.83
CA ALA A 209 -1.18 4.56 -7.05
C ALA A 209 -2.06 3.99 -8.18
N PHE A 210 -1.47 3.60 -9.31
CA PHE A 210 -2.20 2.92 -10.39
C PHE A 210 -2.75 1.56 -9.96
N GLY A 211 -2.05 0.85 -9.06
CA GLY A 211 -2.54 -0.39 -8.46
C GLY A 211 -3.82 -0.17 -7.66
N PHE A 212 -3.87 0.90 -6.87
CA PHE A 212 -5.08 1.29 -6.12
C PHE A 212 -6.22 1.75 -7.04
N VAL A 213 -5.92 2.49 -8.11
CA VAL A 213 -6.92 2.86 -9.13
C VAL A 213 -7.47 1.64 -9.84
N ALA A 214 -6.61 0.69 -10.23
CA ALA A 214 -7.04 -0.57 -10.83
C ALA A 214 -7.87 -1.42 -9.87
N LEU A 215 -7.54 -1.40 -8.57
CA LEU A 215 -8.33 -2.06 -7.53
C LEU A 215 -9.71 -1.39 -7.33
N TRP A 216 -9.78 -0.07 -7.43
CA TRP A 216 -11.07 0.63 -7.46
C TRP A 216 -11.87 0.22 -8.70
N ALA A 217 -11.28 0.24 -9.90
CA ALA A 217 -11.94 -0.15 -11.14
C ALA A 217 -12.43 -1.60 -11.10
N PHE A 218 -11.63 -2.52 -10.54
CA PHE A 218 -12.04 -3.90 -10.29
C PHE A 218 -13.32 -3.97 -9.44
N ASN A 219 -13.39 -3.17 -8.37
CA ASN A 219 -14.56 -3.13 -7.51
C ASN A 219 -15.75 -2.46 -8.19
N ASP A 220 -15.51 -1.40 -8.97
CA ASP A 220 -16.52 -0.70 -9.76
C ASP A 220 -17.21 -1.69 -10.72
N GLN A 221 -16.42 -2.47 -11.46
CA GLN A 221 -16.92 -3.52 -12.36
C GLN A 221 -17.71 -4.63 -11.64
N ARG A 222 -17.41 -4.92 -10.37
CA ARG A 222 -18.13 -5.94 -9.61
C ARG A 222 -19.45 -5.42 -9.01
N PHE A 223 -19.48 -4.15 -8.63
CA PHE A 223 -20.59 -3.58 -7.86
C PHE A 223 -21.56 -2.78 -8.71
N ARG A 224 -21.13 -2.24 -9.85
CA ARG A 224 -22.02 -1.63 -10.82
C ARG A 224 -22.73 -2.72 -11.62
N ARG A 225 -24.05 -2.67 -11.59
CA ARG A 225 -24.97 -3.43 -12.42
C ARG A 225 -25.94 -2.46 -13.04
#